data_AF-A0A117RWF3-F1
#
_entry.id   AF-A0A117RWF3-F1
#
_cell.length_a   1.000
_cell.length_b   1.000
_cell.length_c   1.000
_cell.angle_alpha   90.00
_cell.angle_beta   90.00
_cell.angle_gamma   90.00
#
_symmetry.space_group_name_H-M   'P 1'
#
loop_
_entity.id
_entity.type
_entity.pdbx_description
1 polymer ?
#
loop_
_entity_poly.entity_id
_entity_poly.type
_entity_poly.pdbx_seq_one_letter_code
_entity_poly.pdbx_strand_id
1 'polypeptide(L)'
;MNKERIYAYFGDKERLFDAVMDQRHVEVMAAVPLDADDLPGYVGRLFDYIISHPDLMRLAAWKQLERPLGQGGKNIGSYEHALAPLTAARDEGRIDTTFNPVDLAVILYGLASAWHHIFAAQRDTESGTTDDVWSAQRLTEHREALIEVVRRLMTS
;
A
#
# COMPACT_ATOMS: atom_id res chain seq x y z
N MET A 1 -25.03 29.57 2.80
CA MET A 1 -23.63 29.31 3.18
C MET A 1 -22.73 29.89 2.10
N ASN A 2 -21.77 30.75 2.47
CA ASN A 2 -20.91 31.48 1.54
C ASN A 2 -19.67 30.63 1.15
N LYS A 3 -19.36 30.52 -0.14
CA LYS A 3 -18.23 29.77 -0.72
C LYS A 3 -16.87 30.23 -0.16
N GLU A 4 -16.75 31.50 0.25
CA GLU A 4 -15.51 32.10 0.75
C GLU A 4 -15.02 31.51 2.09
N ARG A 5 -15.92 31.05 2.97
CA ARG A 5 -15.52 30.38 4.22
C ARG A 5 -15.00 28.96 4.00
N ILE A 6 -15.36 28.33 2.89
CA ILE A 6 -14.90 26.98 2.55
C ILE A 6 -13.42 27.05 2.09
N TYR A 7 -13.02 28.09 1.35
CA TYR A 7 -11.64 28.31 0.90
C TYR A 7 -10.63 28.62 2.01
N ALA A 8 -11.03 29.35 3.05
CA ALA A 8 -10.17 29.53 4.23
C ALA A 8 -9.95 28.23 5.02
N TYR A 9 -10.95 27.33 5.02
CA TYR A 9 -10.84 25.99 5.60
C TYR A 9 -10.02 25.04 4.74
N PHE A 10 -9.99 25.20 3.40
CA PHE A 10 -9.27 24.28 2.52
C PHE A 10 -7.74 24.32 2.75
N GLY A 11 -7.15 25.47 3.08
CA GLY A 11 -5.71 25.54 3.42
C GLY A 11 -5.34 24.80 4.72
N ASP A 12 -6.20 24.85 5.73
CA ASP A 12 -6.02 24.14 7.01
C ASP A 12 -6.35 22.65 6.88
N LYS A 13 -7.40 22.33 6.13
CA LYS A 13 -7.83 20.96 5.84
C LYS A 13 -6.83 20.21 4.95
N GLU A 14 -6.22 20.85 3.97
CA GLU A 14 -5.18 20.24 3.12
C GLU A 14 -3.94 19.87 3.93
N ARG A 15 -3.48 20.76 4.83
CA ARG A 15 -2.36 20.48 5.73
C ARG A 15 -2.69 19.39 6.74
N LEU A 16 -3.90 19.42 7.30
CA LEU A 16 -4.38 18.35 8.18
C LEU A 16 -4.47 17.02 7.43
N PHE A 17 -4.95 17.02 6.19
CA PHE A 17 -5.03 15.83 5.35
C PHE A 17 -3.64 15.26 5.05
N ASP A 18 -2.67 16.10 4.69
CA ASP A 18 -1.29 15.67 4.48
C ASP A 18 -0.68 15.09 5.77
N ALA A 19 -0.87 15.76 6.91
CA ALA A 19 -0.39 15.28 8.20
C ALA A 19 -0.99 13.92 8.58
N VAL A 20 -2.29 13.73 8.36
CA VAL A 20 -2.96 12.43 8.57
C VAL A 20 -2.39 11.38 7.62
N MET A 21 -2.19 11.71 6.34
CA MET A 21 -1.61 10.78 5.36
C MET A 21 -0.18 10.38 5.72
N ASP A 22 0.65 11.33 6.15
CA ASP A 22 2.02 11.06 6.57
C ASP A 22 2.04 10.19 7.84
N GLN A 23 1.18 10.49 8.81
CA GLN A 23 1.01 9.65 10.00
C GLN A 23 0.58 8.23 9.62
N ARG A 24 -0.40 8.07 8.72
CA ARG A 24 -0.85 6.75 8.26
C ARG A 24 0.26 5.98 7.53
N HIS A 25 1.08 6.65 6.73
CA HIS A 25 2.24 6.00 6.12
C HIS A 25 3.23 5.49 7.18
N VAL A 26 3.54 6.29 8.21
CA VAL A 26 4.40 5.85 9.31
C VAL A 26 3.80 4.66 10.06
N GLU A 27 2.50 4.68 10.34
CA GLU A 27 1.79 3.58 11.00
C GLU A 27 1.85 2.29 10.18
N VAL A 28 1.65 2.36 8.86
CA VAL A 28 1.77 1.19 7.97
C VAL A 28 3.19 0.62 8.02
N MET A 29 4.20 1.47 7.87
CA MET A 29 5.61 1.03 7.87
C MET A 29 6.03 0.45 9.21
N ALA A 30 5.47 0.94 10.32
CA ALA A 30 5.72 0.40 11.66
C ALA A 30 4.96 -0.92 11.90
N ALA A 31 3.73 -1.05 11.40
CA ALA A 31 2.90 -2.24 11.59
C ALA A 31 3.34 -3.41 10.72
N VAL A 32 3.83 -3.14 9.51
CA VAL A 32 4.34 -4.13 8.57
C VAL A 32 5.75 -3.72 8.14
N PRO A 33 6.76 -3.93 9.01
CA PRO A 33 8.14 -3.60 8.66
C PRO A 33 8.58 -4.45 7.46
N LEU A 34 9.30 -3.80 6.55
CA LEU A 34 9.87 -4.46 5.39
C LEU A 34 10.89 -5.51 5.85
N ASP A 35 10.72 -6.73 5.35
CA ASP A 35 11.61 -7.85 5.61
C ASP A 35 12.22 -8.31 4.29
N ALA A 36 13.49 -7.95 4.09
CA ALA A 36 14.21 -8.29 2.86
C ALA A 36 14.64 -9.76 2.80
N ASP A 37 14.66 -10.46 3.94
CA ASP A 37 15.01 -11.88 4.01
C ASP A 37 13.78 -12.79 3.79
N ASP A 38 12.57 -12.25 3.98
CA ASP A 38 11.30 -12.94 3.73
C ASP A 38 10.32 -12.04 2.96
N LEU A 39 10.65 -11.69 1.72
CA LEU A 39 9.76 -10.91 0.84
C LEU A 39 8.40 -11.58 0.60
N PRO A 40 8.29 -12.92 0.41
CA PRO A 40 6.99 -13.58 0.31
C PRO A 40 6.15 -13.44 1.59
N GLY A 41 6.72 -13.61 2.79
CA GLY A 41 5.98 -13.43 4.03
C GLY A 41 5.68 -11.96 4.32
N TYR A 42 6.58 -11.03 3.96
CA TYR A 42 6.33 -9.59 4.02
C TYR A 42 5.09 -9.19 3.22
N VAL A 43 4.95 -9.64 1.96
CA VAL A 43 3.75 -9.30 1.17
C VAL A 43 2.47 -9.93 1.72
N GLY A 44 2.57 -11.12 2.32
CA GLY A 44 1.44 -11.73 3.03
C GLY A 44 0.97 -10.85 4.20
N ARG A 45 1.90 -10.38 5.04
CA ARG A 45 1.59 -9.47 6.15
C ARG A 45 1.03 -8.13 5.66
N LEU A 46 1.59 -7.59 4.57
CA LEU A 46 1.12 -6.35 3.96
C LEU A 46 -0.31 -6.49 3.42
N PHE A 47 -0.60 -7.60 2.75
CA PHE A 47 -1.96 -7.94 2.31
C PHE A 47 -2.93 -8.01 3.49
N ASP A 48 -2.59 -8.77 4.54
CA ASP A 48 -3.42 -8.90 5.75
C ASP A 48 -3.72 -7.53 6.38
N TYR A 49 -2.73 -6.65 6.41
CA TYR A 49 -2.87 -5.28 6.92
C TYR A 49 -3.80 -4.44 6.03
N ILE A 50 -3.62 -4.47 4.71
CA ILE A 50 -4.47 -3.72 3.76
C ILE A 50 -5.93 -4.19 3.84
N ILE A 51 -6.17 -5.49 3.94
CA ILE A 51 -7.51 -6.07 4.05
C ILE A 51 -8.19 -5.64 5.36
N SER A 52 -7.45 -5.58 6.47
CA SER A 52 -7.97 -5.16 7.77
C SER A 52 -8.17 -3.64 7.92
N HIS A 53 -7.56 -2.82 7.04
CA HIS A 53 -7.61 -1.35 7.09
C HIS A 53 -8.15 -0.74 5.78
N PRO A 54 -9.42 -0.96 5.41
CA PRO A 54 -9.99 -0.43 4.16
C PRO A 54 -10.05 1.10 4.11
N ASP A 55 -10.09 1.77 5.26
CA ASP A 55 -10.09 3.23 5.37
C ASP A 55 -8.78 3.85 4.88
N LEU A 56 -7.65 3.15 5.06
CA LEU A 56 -6.34 3.56 4.56
C LEU A 56 -6.36 3.69 3.04
N MET A 57 -6.86 2.68 2.35
CA MET A 57 -6.89 2.64 0.89
C MET A 57 -7.89 3.66 0.33
N ARG A 58 -9.03 3.84 1.00
CA ARG A 58 -9.97 4.91 0.67
C ARG A 58 -9.30 6.28 0.78
N LEU A 59 -8.59 6.56 1.87
CA LEU A 59 -7.90 7.83 2.07
C LEU A 59 -6.80 8.06 1.01
N ALA A 60 -6.05 7.01 0.66
CA ALA A 60 -5.07 7.06 -0.42
C ALA A 60 -5.71 7.38 -1.79
N ALA A 61 -6.87 6.79 -2.11
CA ALA A 61 -7.61 7.10 -3.33
C ALA A 61 -8.08 8.56 -3.36
N TRP A 62 -8.57 9.08 -2.23
CA TRP A 62 -8.92 10.51 -2.10
C TRP A 62 -7.70 11.43 -2.32
N LYS A 63 -6.52 11.07 -1.78
CA LYS A 63 -5.28 11.85 -2.00
C LYS A 63 -4.93 11.98 -3.49
N GLN A 64 -5.12 10.91 -4.26
CA GLN A 64 -4.87 10.91 -5.70
C GLN A 64 -5.86 11.79 -6.49
N LEU A 65 -7.10 11.93 -6.01
CA LEU A 65 -8.11 12.79 -6.65
C LEU A 65 -7.91 14.27 -6.32
N GLU A 66 -7.55 14.59 -5.08
CA GLU A 66 -7.44 15.97 -4.60
C GLU A 66 -6.13 16.66 -5.01
N ARG A 67 -5.02 15.90 -5.18
CA ARG A 67 -3.73 16.47 -5.57
C ARG A 67 -3.42 16.19 -7.05
N PRO A 68 -3.32 17.22 -7.93
CA PRO A 68 -2.82 17.05 -9.28
C PRO A 68 -1.46 16.35 -9.29
N LEU A 69 -1.23 15.50 -10.28
CA LEU A 69 0.06 14.85 -10.51
C LEU A 69 1.21 15.88 -10.41
N GLY A 70 2.22 15.59 -9.58
CA GLY A 70 3.39 16.45 -9.38
C GLY A 70 3.33 17.44 -8.21
N GLN A 71 2.21 17.52 -7.47
CA GLN A 71 2.10 18.38 -6.27
C GLN A 71 2.08 17.61 -4.94
N GLY A 72 2.43 16.32 -4.96
CA GLY A 72 2.63 15.54 -3.73
C GLY A 72 3.88 16.02 -3.00
N GLY A 73 3.73 16.42 -1.74
CA GLY A 73 4.86 16.72 -0.86
C GLY A 73 5.89 15.59 -0.88
N LYS A 74 7.15 15.94 -1.15
CA LYS A 74 8.29 15.02 -1.22
C LYS A 74 8.60 14.46 0.16
N ASN A 75 7.92 13.41 0.59
CA ASN A 75 8.26 12.71 1.83
C ASN A 75 9.44 11.73 1.62
N ILE A 76 10.49 12.19 0.92
CA ILE A 76 11.61 11.37 0.41
C ILE A 76 12.35 10.65 1.55
N GLY A 77 12.52 11.30 2.71
CA GLY A 77 13.26 10.71 3.84
C GLY A 77 12.57 9.53 4.52
N SER A 78 11.23 9.49 4.54
CA SER A 78 10.48 8.34 5.10
C SER A 78 10.62 7.11 4.20
N TYR A 79 10.63 7.32 2.88
CA TYR A 79 10.83 6.25 1.91
C TYR A 79 12.26 5.70 1.92
N GLU A 80 13.28 6.55 2.04
CA GLU A 80 14.68 6.09 2.15
C GLU A 80 14.88 5.18 3.36
N HIS A 81 14.33 5.55 4.51
CA HIS A 81 14.41 4.71 5.71
C HIS A 81 13.64 3.38 5.54
N ALA A 82 12.43 3.42 4.98
CA ALA A 82 11.63 2.22 4.74
C ALA A 82 12.28 1.25 3.73
N LEU A 83 13.07 1.77 2.79
CA LEU A 83 13.76 0.97 1.76
C LEU A 83 15.19 0.57 2.15
N ALA A 84 15.70 1.04 3.30
CA ALA A 84 17.03 0.69 3.78
C ALA A 84 17.26 -0.83 3.86
N PRO A 85 16.30 -1.67 4.32
CA PRO A 85 16.52 -3.12 4.37
C PRO A 85 16.68 -3.75 2.97
N LEU A 86 15.88 -3.32 1.97
CA LEU A 86 16.05 -3.79 0.58
C LEU A 86 17.38 -3.33 0.00
N THR A 87 17.77 -2.09 0.25
CA THR A 87 19.03 -1.53 -0.25
C THR A 87 20.21 -2.30 0.31
N ALA A 88 20.24 -2.54 1.62
CA ALA A 88 21.26 -3.35 2.28
C ALA A 88 21.30 -4.79 1.74
N ALA A 89 20.13 -5.43 1.60
CA ALA A 89 20.06 -6.79 1.08
C ALA A 89 20.59 -6.92 -0.36
N ARG A 90 20.33 -5.91 -1.20
CA ARG A 90 20.88 -5.88 -2.56
C ARG A 90 22.38 -5.67 -2.54
N ASP A 91 22.86 -4.71 -1.75
CA ASP A 91 24.29 -4.37 -1.68
C ASP A 91 25.12 -5.53 -1.08
N GLU A 92 24.51 -6.36 -0.23
CA GLU A 92 25.07 -7.61 0.31
C GLU A 92 24.90 -8.84 -0.63
N GLY A 93 24.19 -8.68 -1.75
CA GLY A 93 23.95 -9.76 -2.72
C GLY A 93 22.94 -10.83 -2.27
N ARG A 94 22.10 -10.53 -1.26
CA ARG A 94 21.05 -11.43 -0.76
C ARG A 94 19.79 -11.43 -1.62
N ILE A 95 19.48 -10.31 -2.27
CA ILE A 95 18.40 -10.20 -3.25
C ILE A 95 18.98 -9.90 -4.64
N ASP A 96 18.30 -10.40 -5.67
CA ASP A 96 18.72 -10.19 -7.04
C ASP A 96 18.82 -8.69 -7.38
N THR A 97 19.96 -8.31 -7.96
CA THR A 97 20.27 -6.94 -8.42
C THR A 97 19.45 -6.50 -9.63
N THR A 98 18.70 -7.41 -10.26
CA THR A 98 17.84 -7.12 -11.41
C THR A 98 16.86 -5.98 -11.13
N PHE A 99 16.36 -5.84 -9.91
CA PHE A 99 15.37 -4.81 -9.55
C PHE A 99 15.98 -3.69 -8.71
N ASN A 100 15.65 -2.45 -9.04
CA ASN A 100 15.85 -1.32 -8.14
C ASN A 100 15.00 -1.54 -6.86
N PRO A 101 15.54 -1.35 -5.63
CA PRO A 101 14.80 -1.46 -4.38
C PRO A 101 13.47 -0.67 -4.35
N VAL A 102 13.46 0.52 -4.96
CA VAL A 102 12.24 1.34 -5.09
C VAL A 102 11.21 0.63 -5.95
N ASP A 103 11.62 0.15 -7.13
CA ASP A 103 10.72 -0.53 -8.07
C ASP A 103 10.18 -1.82 -7.46
N LEU A 104 11.03 -2.59 -6.79
CA LEU A 104 10.62 -3.81 -6.09
C LEU A 104 9.58 -3.50 -5.01
N ALA A 105 9.82 -2.50 -4.16
CA ALA A 105 8.85 -2.11 -3.13
C ALA A 105 7.52 -1.65 -3.73
N VAL A 106 7.55 -0.88 -4.81
CA VAL A 106 6.34 -0.42 -5.52
C VAL A 106 5.56 -1.61 -6.11
N ILE A 107 6.25 -2.56 -6.73
CA ILE A 107 5.64 -3.77 -7.28
C ILE A 107 5.00 -4.61 -6.16
N LEU A 108 5.73 -4.87 -5.08
CA LEU A 108 5.23 -5.64 -3.94
C LEU A 108 3.99 -4.99 -3.31
N TYR A 109 4.02 -3.66 -3.13
CA TYR A 109 2.86 -2.91 -2.67
C TYR A 109 1.69 -3.02 -3.64
N GLY A 110 1.92 -2.82 -4.94
CA GLY A 110 0.87 -2.90 -5.97
C GLY A 110 0.23 -4.28 -6.06
N LEU A 111 1.01 -5.35 -5.89
CA LEU A 111 0.49 -6.72 -5.82
C LEU A 111 -0.35 -6.93 -4.56
N ALA A 112 0.13 -6.48 -3.39
CA ALA A 112 -0.60 -6.61 -2.13
C ALA A 112 -1.91 -5.78 -2.10
N SER A 113 -1.95 -4.65 -2.81
CA SER A 113 -3.12 -3.77 -2.86
C SER A 113 -4.07 -4.02 -4.06
N ALA A 114 -3.72 -4.96 -4.96
CA ALA A 114 -4.38 -5.14 -6.25
C ALA A 114 -5.91 -5.31 -6.14
N TRP A 115 -6.37 -6.17 -5.23
CA TRP A 115 -7.81 -6.42 -5.04
C TRP A 115 -8.56 -5.20 -4.53
N HIS A 116 -7.93 -4.36 -3.71
CA HIS A 116 -8.56 -3.11 -3.29
C HIS A 116 -8.71 -2.17 -4.48
N HIS A 117 -7.71 -2.07 -5.36
CA HIS A 117 -7.81 -1.21 -6.54
C HIS A 117 -8.85 -1.69 -7.55
N ILE A 118 -8.99 -3.01 -7.73
CA ILE A 118 -9.86 -3.59 -8.76
C ILE A 118 -11.30 -3.78 -8.24
N PHE A 119 -11.48 -4.20 -6.98
CA PHE A 119 -12.76 -4.64 -6.44
C PHE A 119 -13.29 -3.78 -5.29
N ALA A 120 -12.71 -2.60 -5.00
CA ALA A 120 -13.16 -1.73 -3.90
C ALA A 120 -14.67 -1.45 -3.90
N ALA A 121 -15.27 -1.27 -5.08
CA ALA A 121 -16.70 -0.98 -5.22
C ALA A 121 -17.63 -2.16 -4.86
N GLN A 122 -17.09 -3.38 -4.80
CA GLN A 122 -17.81 -4.60 -4.44
C GLN A 122 -17.65 -4.96 -2.96
N ARG A 123 -16.88 -4.16 -2.21
CA ARG A 123 -16.72 -4.37 -0.77
C ARG A 123 -18.04 -4.01 -0.08
N ASP A 124 -18.50 -4.89 0.80
CA ASP A 124 -19.75 -4.75 1.57
C ASP A 124 -21.05 -4.82 0.74
N THR A 125 -20.99 -5.13 -0.55
CA THR A 125 -22.17 -5.58 -1.30
C THR A 125 -22.43 -7.04 -0.96
N GLU A 126 -23.56 -7.33 -0.29
CA GLU A 126 -24.05 -8.69 -0.08
C GLU A 126 -24.35 -9.33 -1.44
N SER A 127 -23.35 -9.95 -2.06
CA SER A 127 -23.52 -10.57 -3.38
C SER A 127 -24.29 -11.90 -3.27
N GLY A 128 -24.38 -12.50 -2.09
CA GLY A 128 -25.15 -13.73 -1.83
C GLY A 128 -24.69 -14.94 -2.68
N THR A 129 -23.58 -14.81 -3.40
CA THR A 129 -23.04 -15.80 -4.33
C THR A 129 -21.75 -16.39 -3.80
N THR A 130 -21.46 -17.64 -4.21
CA THR A 130 -20.23 -18.38 -3.89
C THR A 130 -18.95 -17.72 -4.47
N ASP A 131 -19.09 -16.64 -5.25
CA ASP A 131 -17.99 -15.94 -5.93
C ASP A 131 -17.71 -14.56 -5.31
N ASP A 132 -18.05 -14.38 -4.03
CA ASP A 132 -17.68 -13.17 -3.30
C ASP A 132 -16.15 -13.09 -3.12
N VAL A 133 -15.56 -12.15 -3.87
CA VAL A 133 -14.13 -11.81 -3.85
C VAL A 133 -13.64 -11.45 -2.44
N TRP A 134 -14.54 -10.96 -1.58
CA TRP A 134 -14.23 -10.55 -0.21
C TRP A 134 -14.56 -11.63 0.84
N SER A 135 -15.05 -12.80 0.43
CA SER A 135 -15.29 -13.91 1.35
C SER A 135 -14.00 -14.40 2.01
N ALA A 136 -14.10 -14.92 3.24
CA ALA A 136 -12.94 -15.40 4.00
C ALA A 136 -12.13 -16.46 3.23
N GLN A 137 -12.81 -17.33 2.47
CA GLN A 137 -12.16 -18.31 1.61
C GLN A 137 -11.37 -17.63 0.49
N ARG A 138 -11.98 -16.71 -0.26
CA ARG A 138 -11.31 -16.02 -1.38
C ARG A 138 -10.15 -15.16 -0.90
N LEU A 139 -10.28 -14.49 0.25
CA LEU A 139 -9.17 -13.75 0.86
C LEU A 139 -7.97 -14.64 1.20
N THR A 140 -8.23 -15.85 1.68
CA THR A 140 -7.16 -16.84 1.94
C THR A 140 -6.48 -17.26 0.63
N GLU A 141 -7.25 -17.56 -0.40
CA GLU A 141 -6.73 -17.95 -1.72
C GLU A 141 -5.96 -16.80 -2.40
N HIS A 142 -6.40 -15.55 -2.26
CA HIS A 142 -5.69 -14.36 -2.75
C HIS A 142 -4.34 -14.19 -2.08
N ARG A 143 -4.31 -14.34 -0.75
CA ARG A 143 -3.09 -14.27 0.04
C ARG A 143 -2.09 -15.35 -0.38
N GLU A 144 -2.54 -16.59 -0.55
CA GLU A 144 -1.68 -17.69 -1.00
C GLU A 144 -1.13 -17.46 -2.41
N ALA A 145 -1.98 -17.02 -3.34
CA ALA A 145 -1.58 -16.70 -4.71
C ALA A 145 -0.54 -15.56 -4.75
N LEU A 146 -0.73 -14.51 -3.95
CA LEU A 146 0.22 -13.39 -3.83
C LEU A 146 1.60 -13.88 -3.35
N ILE A 147 1.63 -14.67 -2.28
CA ILE A 147 2.89 -15.22 -1.72
C ILE A 147 3.58 -16.11 -2.76
N GLU A 148 2.82 -16.94 -3.49
CA GLU A 148 3.35 -17.80 -4.55
C GLU A 148 4.00 -17.00 -5.68
N VAL A 149 3.32 -15.96 -6.16
CA VAL A 149 3.83 -15.08 -7.23
C VAL A 149 5.14 -14.42 -6.81
N VAL A 150 5.20 -13.85 -5.60
CA VAL A 150 6.41 -13.19 -5.11
C VAL A 150 7.55 -14.20 -4.90
N ARG A 151 7.26 -15.40 -4.41
CA ARG A 151 8.28 -16.45 -4.28
C ARG A 151 8.90 -16.80 -5.63
N ARG A 152 8.08 -16.96 -6.68
CA ARG A 152 8.57 -17.25 -8.04
C ARG A 152 9.40 -16.11 -8.61
N LEU A 153 8.99 -14.86 -8.36
CA LEU A 153 9.73 -13.68 -8.78
C LEU A 153 11.14 -13.62 -8.18
N MET A 154 11.31 -14.09 -6.94
CA MET A 154 12.60 -14.08 -6.24
C MET A 154 13.51 -15.26 -6.57
N THR A 155 12.99 -16.32 -7.19
CA THR A 155 13.76 -17.52 -7.57
C THR A 155 14.18 -17.55 -9.04
N SER A 156 13.78 -16.56 -9.83
CA SER A 156 14.01 -16.49 -11.29
C SER A 156 15.36 -15.88 -11.65
#